data_AF-A0A0R3RM60-F1
#
_entry.id   AF-A0A0R3RM60-F1
#
_cell.length_a   1.000
_cell.length_b   1.000
_cell.length_c   1.000
_cell.angle_alpha   90.00
_cell.angle_beta   90.00
_cell.angle_gamma   90.00
#
_symmetry.space_group_name_H-M   'P 1'
#
loop_
_entity.id
_entity.type
_entity.pdbx_description
1 polymer ?
#
loop_
_entity_poly.entity_id
_entity_poly.type
_entity_poly.pdbx_seq_one_letter_code
_entity_poly.pdbx_strand_id
1 'polypeptide(L)'
;MVLVLVLSTGIDDNVTKQARLTRCRGSGCEQGDTQLMIVFREDKTYEEEIKTWQFWHSRQHSVKQRILEIDAKNSSGMIGQIEEIAHNAIQFYWNPTEQSSVKISIAVQCLSTDFSNQKGVKGLPLHIQIDTYDENDSTDVPFHRGYCQIKVFCDKGAERKLRDEDKRAQKRKLTGN
;
A
#
# COMPACT_ATOMS: atom_id res chain seq x y z
N MET A 1 -15.45 5.21 3.79
CA MET A 1 -15.08 3.83 4.17
C MET A 1 -13.96 3.90 5.21
N VAL A 2 -13.84 2.97 6.17
CA VAL A 2 -12.74 3.01 7.17
C VAL A 2 -11.65 2.03 6.75
N LEU A 3 -10.48 2.57 6.41
CA LEU A 3 -9.27 1.79 6.18
C LEU A 3 -8.56 1.56 7.52
N VAL A 4 -8.41 0.29 7.90
CA VAL A 4 -7.60 -0.13 9.04
C VAL A 4 -6.39 -0.87 8.49
N LEU A 5 -5.23 -0.23 8.52
CA LEU A 5 -3.97 -0.87 8.15
C LEU A 5 -3.37 -1.55 9.38
N VAL A 6 -3.27 -2.88 9.31
CA VAL A 6 -2.57 -3.68 10.30
C VAL A 6 -1.20 -4.01 9.71
N LEU A 7 -0.15 -3.41 10.28
CA LEU A 7 1.22 -3.77 9.95
C LEU A 7 1.56 -5.06 10.68
N SER A 8 1.88 -6.12 9.94
CA SER A 8 2.31 -7.40 10.52
C SER A 8 3.67 -7.74 9.92
N THR A 9 4.73 -7.65 10.72
CA THR A 9 6.05 -8.10 10.30
C THR A 9 5.99 -9.61 10.05
N GLY A 10 6.13 -10.02 8.79
CA GLY A 10 6.24 -11.42 8.42
C GLY A 10 7.51 -12.04 9.00
N ILE A 11 7.55 -13.36 9.07
CA ILE A 11 8.69 -14.13 9.59
C ILE A 11 9.87 -14.11 8.60
N ASP A 12 9.61 -13.87 7.32
CA ASP A 12 10.58 -13.92 6.23
C ASP A 12 10.87 -12.52 5.67
N ASP A 13 11.74 -11.73 6.33
CA ASP A 13 12.44 -10.48 5.90
C ASP A 13 11.70 -9.39 5.07
N ASN A 14 10.43 -9.57 4.75
CA ASN A 14 9.54 -8.71 3.99
C ASN A 14 8.45 -8.16 4.92
N VAL A 15 8.23 -6.86 4.85
CA VAL A 15 7.15 -6.21 5.60
C VAL A 15 5.83 -6.51 4.92
N THR A 16 5.16 -7.58 5.32
CA THR A 16 3.77 -7.83 4.95
C THR A 16 2.88 -6.74 5.57
N LYS A 17 2.10 -6.04 4.75
CA LYS A 17 1.10 -5.08 5.26
C LYS A 17 -0.26 -5.70 5.05
N GLN A 18 -1.10 -5.73 6.09
CA GLN A 18 -2.48 -6.17 5.95
C GLN A 18 -3.36 -4.93 5.85
N ALA A 19 -4.03 -4.76 4.72
CA ALA A 19 -5.08 -3.78 4.54
C ALA A 19 -6.41 -4.42 4.93
N ARG A 20 -7.04 -3.93 5.99
CA ARG A 20 -8.43 -4.26 6.33
C ARG A 20 -9.32 -3.09 5.96
N LEU A 21 -10.29 -3.40 5.11
CA LEU A 21 -11.22 -2.46 4.52
C LEU A 21 -12.58 -2.71 5.18
N THR A 22 -13.11 -1.70 5.86
CA THR A 22 -14.36 -1.78 6.62
C THR A 22 -15.39 -0.80 6.08
N ARG A 23 -16.65 -1.24 5.97
CA ARG A 23 -17.76 -0.37 5.57
C ARG A 23 -17.85 0.84 6.49
N CYS A 24 -18.04 2.04 5.91
CA CYS A 24 -18.39 3.23 6.71
C CYS A 24 -19.87 3.17 7.07
N ARG A 25 -20.20 3.41 8.35
CA ARG A 25 -21.60 3.65 8.74
C ARG A 25 -22.10 4.91 8.01
N GLY A 26 -23.16 4.78 7.21
CA GLY A 26 -23.77 5.89 6.47
C GLY A 26 -23.35 6.05 5.01
N SER A 27 -22.45 5.21 4.47
CA SER A 27 -22.23 5.18 3.02
C SER A 27 -23.31 4.35 2.33
N GLY A 28 -24.04 4.95 1.39
CA GLY A 28 -25.05 4.30 0.54
C GLY A 28 -24.49 3.37 -0.53
N CYS A 29 -23.16 3.23 -0.63
CA CYS A 29 -22.54 2.25 -1.53
C CYS A 29 -22.93 0.82 -1.10
N GLU A 30 -23.60 0.12 -2.01
CA GLU A 30 -24.11 -1.24 -1.81
C GLU A 30 -23.16 -2.31 -2.37
N GLN A 31 -22.37 -1.97 -3.41
CA GLN A 31 -21.40 -2.82 -4.11
C GLN A 31 -20.28 -1.94 -4.70
N GLY A 32 -19.04 -2.44 -4.78
CA GLY A 32 -17.99 -1.60 -5.35
C GLY A 32 -16.69 -2.31 -5.71
N ASP A 33 -16.30 -2.14 -6.96
CA ASP A 33 -14.96 -2.43 -7.45
C ASP A 33 -13.94 -1.59 -6.69
N THR A 34 -12.89 -2.24 -6.21
CA THR A 34 -11.84 -1.57 -5.43
C THR A 34 -10.48 -1.79 -6.05
N GLN A 35 -9.78 -0.69 -6.30
CA GLN A 35 -8.40 -0.68 -6.77
C GLN A 35 -7.46 -0.36 -5.61
N LEU A 36 -6.43 -1.19 -5.42
CA LEU A 36 -5.37 -0.95 -4.45
C LEU A 36 -4.06 -0.72 -5.21
N MET A 37 -3.41 0.40 -4.92
CA MET A 37 -2.25 0.88 -5.67
C MET A 37 -1.13 1.34 -4.76
N ILE A 38 0.12 1.17 -5.22
CA ILE A 38 1.29 1.86 -4.67
C ILE A 38 1.62 3.04 -5.59
N VAL A 39 1.58 4.25 -5.04
CA VAL A 39 1.76 5.50 -5.81
C VAL A 39 2.80 6.41 -5.16
N PHE A 40 3.38 7.31 -5.96
CA PHE A 40 4.13 8.45 -5.42
C PHE A 40 3.15 9.58 -5.09
N ARG A 41 3.52 10.47 -4.15
CA ARG A 41 2.75 11.68 -3.82
C ARG A 41 3.62 12.94 -3.86
N GLU A 42 4.73 12.86 -4.59
CA GLU A 42 5.56 14.01 -4.89
C GLU A 42 4.95 14.80 -6.04
N ASP A 43 5.30 16.08 -6.18
CA ASP A 43 4.94 16.92 -7.31
C ASP A 43 5.77 16.53 -8.56
N LYS A 44 5.60 15.28 -9.01
CA LYS A 44 6.20 14.74 -10.24
C LYS A 44 5.18 14.79 -11.36
N THR A 45 5.66 15.01 -12.58
CA THR A 45 4.80 14.78 -13.75
C THR A 45 4.57 13.28 -13.95
N TYR A 46 3.51 12.93 -14.68
CA TYR A 46 3.22 11.54 -15.04
C TYR A 46 4.42 10.86 -15.71
N GLU A 47 5.12 11.57 -16.61
CA GLU A 47 6.29 11.03 -17.33
C GLU A 47 7.46 10.74 -16.39
N GLU A 48 7.70 11.58 -15.40
CA GLU A 48 8.73 11.37 -14.38
C GLU A 48 8.39 10.17 -13.48
N GLU A 49 7.11 10.02 -13.14
CA GLU A 49 6.62 8.91 -12.35
C GLU A 49 6.81 7.58 -13.09
N ILE A 50 6.43 7.52 -14.37
CA ILE A 50 6.65 6.35 -15.23
C ILE A 50 8.14 6.01 -15.36
N LYS A 51 9.01 7.00 -15.59
CA LYS A 51 10.46 6.77 -15.63
C LYS A 51 11.00 6.21 -14.32
N THR A 52 10.47 6.69 -13.19
CA THR A 52 10.86 6.20 -11.85
C THR A 52 10.47 4.73 -11.67
N TRP A 53 9.27 4.34 -12.09
CA TRP A 53 8.83 2.94 -12.07
C TRP A 53 9.63 2.04 -13.02
N GLN A 54 9.89 2.51 -14.24
CA GLN A 54 10.70 1.79 -15.21
C GLN A 54 12.14 1.59 -14.74
N PHE A 55 12.72 2.61 -14.11
CA PHE A 55 14.04 2.52 -13.50
C PHE A 55 14.10 1.41 -12.44
N TRP A 56 13.10 1.34 -11.55
CA TRP A 56 12.99 0.24 -10.59
C TRP A 56 12.85 -1.12 -11.28
N HIS A 57 11.97 -1.22 -12.28
CA HIS A 57 11.67 -2.49 -12.97
C HIS A 57 12.88 -3.04 -13.74
N SER A 58 13.64 -2.17 -14.41
CA SER A 58 14.86 -2.55 -15.15
C SER A 58 15.95 -3.19 -14.30
N ARG A 59 15.88 -3.03 -12.98
CA ARG A 59 16.85 -3.57 -12.01
C ARG A 59 16.39 -4.89 -11.40
N GLN A 60 15.18 -5.34 -11.72
CA GLN A 60 14.65 -6.58 -11.20
C GLN A 60 15.22 -7.77 -11.97
N HIS A 61 15.44 -8.89 -11.25
CA HIS A 61 15.93 -10.13 -11.86
C HIS A 61 14.90 -10.81 -12.78
N SER A 62 13.62 -10.42 -12.66
CA SER A 62 12.52 -11.00 -13.42
C SER A 62 11.59 -9.91 -13.92
N VAL A 63 11.20 -10.00 -15.20
CA VAL A 63 10.18 -9.13 -15.80
C VAL A 63 8.80 -9.31 -15.16
N LYS A 64 8.56 -10.46 -14.51
CA LYS A 64 7.33 -10.76 -13.78
C LYS A 64 7.32 -10.14 -12.37
N GLN A 65 8.44 -9.58 -11.90
CA GLN A 65 8.51 -8.98 -10.57
C GLN A 65 7.54 -7.79 -10.49
N ARG A 66 6.68 -7.80 -9.49
CA ARG A 66 5.69 -6.76 -9.24
C ARG A 66 6.11 -5.90 -8.06
N ILE A 67 5.61 -4.67 -8.01
CA ILE A 67 5.75 -3.78 -6.86
C ILE A 67 4.77 -4.17 -5.77
N LEU A 68 3.58 -4.61 -6.18
CA LEU A 68 2.48 -5.01 -5.31
C LEU A 68 2.10 -6.47 -5.58
N GLU A 69 2.23 -7.30 -4.55
CA GLU A 69 1.84 -8.70 -4.56
C GLU A 69 0.78 -8.98 -3.48
N ILE A 70 -0.12 -9.92 -3.76
CA ILE A 70 -1.15 -10.35 -2.82
C ILE A 70 -0.83 -11.72 -2.26
N ASP A 71 -0.92 -11.84 -0.94
CA ASP A 71 -0.98 -13.11 -0.27
C ASP A 71 -2.45 -13.56 -0.16
N ALA A 72 -2.89 -14.29 -1.19
CA ALA A 72 -4.25 -14.80 -1.29
C ALA A 72 -4.62 -15.74 -0.12
N LYS A 73 -3.64 -16.45 0.46
CA LYS A 73 -3.89 -17.37 1.58
C LYS A 73 -4.28 -16.63 2.86
N ASN A 74 -3.75 -15.42 3.03
CA ASN A 74 -4.01 -14.56 4.19
C ASN A 74 -5.04 -13.45 3.92
N SER A 75 -5.65 -13.46 2.74
CA SER A 75 -6.71 -12.53 2.31
C SER A 75 -8.08 -13.21 2.36
N SER A 76 -9.14 -12.47 2.67
CA SER A 76 -10.51 -12.99 2.77
C SER A 76 -11.58 -11.91 2.61
N GLY A 77 -12.78 -12.32 2.21
CA GLY A 77 -13.94 -11.42 2.04
C GLY A 77 -14.01 -10.70 0.68
N MET A 78 -13.19 -11.11 -0.28
CA MET A 78 -13.30 -10.70 -1.68
C MET A 78 -14.23 -11.68 -2.41
N ILE A 79 -14.91 -11.21 -3.43
CA ILE A 79 -15.77 -12.01 -4.30
C ILE A 79 -15.08 -12.09 -5.67
N GLY A 80 -14.93 -13.30 -6.21
CA GLY A 80 -14.25 -13.52 -7.48
C GLY A 80 -12.71 -13.58 -7.39
N GLN A 81 -12.05 -13.37 -8.52
CA GLN A 81 -10.59 -13.34 -8.62
C GLN A 81 -10.06 -11.92 -8.45
N ILE A 82 -8.82 -11.80 -7.99
CA ILE A 82 -8.10 -10.52 -8.00
C ILE A 82 -7.51 -10.32 -9.38
N GLU A 83 -7.72 -9.14 -9.95
CA GLU A 83 -7.15 -8.72 -11.22
C GLU A 83 -5.89 -7.89 -11.01
N GLU A 84 -4.84 -8.24 -11.74
CA GLU A 84 -3.57 -7.54 -11.70
C GLU A 84 -3.49 -6.47 -12.81
N ILE A 85 -4.07 -5.30 -12.57
CA ILE A 85 -4.21 -4.25 -13.59
C ILE A 85 -2.89 -3.52 -13.94
N ALA A 86 -1.91 -3.49 -13.03
CA ALA A 86 -0.55 -2.96 -13.29
C ALA A 86 0.48 -3.56 -12.31
N HIS A 87 1.79 -3.36 -12.50
CA HIS A 87 2.80 -3.88 -11.56
C HIS A 87 2.68 -3.33 -10.13
N ASN A 88 2.14 -2.12 -9.98
CA ASN A 88 1.90 -1.44 -8.71
C ASN A 88 0.43 -1.44 -8.28
N ALA A 89 -0.46 -2.13 -9.00
CA ALA A 89 -1.89 -2.02 -8.82
C ALA A 89 -2.62 -3.36 -8.99
N ILE A 90 -3.69 -3.53 -8.22
CA ILE A 90 -4.64 -4.63 -8.34
C ILE A 90 -6.06 -4.08 -8.26
N GLN A 91 -7.00 -4.87 -8.76
CA GLN A 91 -8.43 -4.65 -8.64
C GLN A 91 -9.11 -5.89 -8.08
N PHE A 92 -10.08 -5.70 -7.20
CA PHE A 92 -10.87 -6.78 -6.65
C PHE A 92 -12.27 -6.28 -6.30
N TYR A 93 -13.20 -7.21 -6.32
CA TYR A 93 -14.59 -6.96 -5.98
C TYR A 93 -14.90 -7.46 -4.56
N TRP A 94 -15.76 -6.72 -3.86
CA TRP A 94 -16.31 -7.14 -2.56
C TRP A 94 -17.66 -6.45 -2.34
N ASN A 95 -18.56 -7.12 -1.61
CA ASN A 95 -19.89 -6.59 -1.34
C ASN A 95 -20.02 -6.20 0.15
N PRO A 96 -20.11 -4.89 0.47
CA PRO A 96 -20.28 -4.41 1.84
C PRO A 96 -21.57 -4.86 2.55
N THR A 97 -22.55 -5.36 1.79
CA THR A 97 -23.83 -5.90 2.30
C THR A 97 -23.69 -7.36 2.72
N GLU A 98 -22.92 -8.16 1.97
CA GLU A 98 -22.65 -9.56 2.30
C GLU A 98 -21.51 -9.72 3.31
N GLN A 99 -20.48 -8.86 3.22
CA GLN A 99 -19.35 -8.82 4.15
C GLN A 99 -19.19 -7.44 4.78
N SER A 100 -19.16 -7.40 6.11
CA SER A 100 -18.92 -6.16 6.86
C SER A 100 -17.49 -5.60 6.69
N SER A 101 -16.53 -6.45 6.33
CA SER A 101 -15.14 -6.06 6.05
C SER A 101 -14.45 -7.06 5.11
N VAL A 102 -13.58 -6.56 4.25
CA VAL A 102 -12.63 -7.34 3.45
C VAL A 102 -11.22 -7.18 4.03
N LYS A 103 -10.44 -8.27 4.02
CA LYS A 103 -9.05 -8.28 4.48
C LYS A 103 -8.16 -8.69 3.30
N ILE A 104 -7.18 -7.85 2.98
CA ILE A 104 -6.20 -8.12 1.94
C ILE A 104 -4.80 -8.03 2.53
N SER A 105 -4.04 -9.11 2.41
CA SER A 105 -2.65 -9.17 2.82
C SER A 105 -1.78 -8.85 1.61
N ILE A 106 -1.02 -7.76 1.69
CA ILE A 106 -0.19 -7.24 0.61
C ILE A 106 1.30 -7.31 0.97
N ALA A 107 2.14 -7.55 -0.03
CA ALA A 107 3.58 -7.38 0.04
C ALA A 107 4.00 -6.25 -0.93
N VAL A 108 4.82 -5.32 -0.43
CA VAL A 108 5.38 -4.23 -1.24
C VAL A 108 6.85 -4.54 -1.48
N GLN A 109 7.19 -4.82 -2.74
CA GLN A 109 8.49 -5.38 -3.12
C GLN A 109 9.54 -4.32 -3.49
N CYS A 110 9.18 -3.03 -3.42
CA CYS A 110 10.12 -1.94 -3.66
C CYS A 110 10.52 -1.28 -2.33
N LEU A 111 11.83 -1.03 -2.15
CA LEU A 111 12.31 -0.21 -1.05
C LEU A 111 12.11 1.27 -1.40
N SER A 112 11.88 2.10 -0.39
CA SER A 112 11.79 3.55 -0.61
C SER A 112 13.07 4.15 -1.24
N THR A 113 14.21 3.47 -1.13
CA THR A 113 15.51 3.91 -1.69
C THR A 113 15.84 3.32 -3.06
N ASP A 114 15.05 2.40 -3.61
CA ASP A 114 15.40 1.71 -4.86
C ASP A 114 15.31 2.59 -6.10
N PHE A 115 14.62 3.73 -5.99
CA PHE A 115 14.36 4.65 -7.09
C PHE A 115 15.53 5.61 -7.41
N SER A 116 16.71 5.37 -6.81
CA SER A 116 17.94 6.09 -7.12
C SER A 116 19.16 5.16 -7.03
N ASN A 117 20.23 5.51 -7.76
CA ASN A 117 21.54 4.87 -7.63
C ASN A 117 22.42 5.51 -6.55
N GLN A 118 22.03 6.69 -6.04
CA GLN A 118 22.82 7.43 -5.08
C GLN A 118 22.73 6.77 -3.69
N LYS A 119 23.88 6.41 -3.13
CA LYS A 119 23.96 5.85 -1.78
C LYS A 119 23.68 6.93 -0.74
N GLY A 120 23.02 6.55 0.36
CA GLY A 120 22.74 7.46 1.48
C GLY A 120 21.62 8.48 1.23
N VAL A 121 20.82 8.32 0.17
CA VAL A 121 19.68 9.20 -0.09
C VAL A 121 18.52 8.93 0.86
N LYS A 122 17.73 9.99 1.08
CA LYS A 122 16.42 9.85 1.69
C LYS A 122 15.51 9.12 0.70
N GLY A 123 15.00 7.95 1.07
CA GLY A 123 14.06 7.22 0.23
C GLY A 123 12.79 8.02 -0.07
N LEU A 124 12.23 7.79 -1.26
CA LEU A 124 11.00 8.43 -1.74
C LEU A 124 9.80 8.05 -0.87
N PRO A 125 8.89 9.01 -0.61
CA PRO A 125 7.64 8.75 0.10
C PRO A 125 6.67 7.99 -0.81
N LEU A 126 6.35 6.76 -0.42
CA LEU A 126 5.37 5.92 -1.11
C LEU A 126 4.03 5.99 -0.38
N HIS A 127 2.94 5.78 -1.11
CA HIS A 127 1.61 5.70 -0.53
C HIS A 127 0.89 4.46 -1.03
N ILE A 128 0.16 3.81 -0.12
CA ILE A 128 -0.92 2.92 -0.50
C ILE A 128 -2.12 3.83 -0.79
N GLN A 129 -2.68 3.74 -1.99
CA GLN A 129 -3.94 4.36 -2.37
C GLN A 129 -4.99 3.26 -2.58
N ILE A 130 -6.20 3.52 -2.11
CA ILE A 130 -7.34 2.63 -2.28
C ILE A 130 -8.49 3.44 -2.83
N ASP A 131 -8.91 3.11 -4.04
CA ASP A 131 -9.99 3.74 -4.75
C ASP A 131 -11.14 2.75 -4.86
N THR A 132 -12.32 3.15 -4.41
CA THR A 132 -13.54 2.35 -4.47
C THR A 132 -14.53 3.06 -5.40
N TYR A 133 -15.02 2.30 -6.38
CA TYR A 133 -15.95 2.73 -7.41
C TYR A 133 -17.33 2.14 -7.12
N ASP A 134 -18.38 2.84 -7.53
CA ASP A 134 -19.76 2.36 -7.41
C ASP A 134 -20.12 1.72 -8.74
N GLU A 135 -20.50 0.44 -8.76
CA GLU A 135 -20.84 -0.25 -10.00
C GLU A 135 -22.08 0.34 -10.69
N ASN A 136 -22.94 1.01 -9.93
CA ASN A 136 -24.14 1.66 -10.48
C ASN A 136 -23.83 3.02 -11.10
N ASP A 137 -22.63 3.55 -10.86
CA ASP A 137 -22.16 4.80 -11.44
C ASP A 137 -21.10 4.52 -12.51
N SER A 138 -21.42 4.81 -13.77
CA SER A 138 -20.51 4.64 -14.90
C SER A 138 -19.41 5.70 -14.97
N THR A 139 -19.18 6.46 -13.90
CA THR A 139 -18.11 7.45 -13.86
C THR A 139 -16.76 6.77 -13.59
N ASP A 140 -15.71 7.19 -14.30
CA ASP A 140 -14.32 6.80 -13.99
C ASP A 140 -13.78 7.49 -12.72
N VAL A 141 -14.67 7.90 -11.81
CA VAL A 141 -14.33 8.66 -10.61
C VAL A 141 -14.66 7.81 -9.38
N PRO A 142 -13.68 7.51 -8.51
CA PRO A 142 -13.98 6.75 -7.31
C PRO A 142 -14.84 7.60 -6.36
N PHE A 143 -15.95 7.04 -5.90
CA PHE A 143 -16.78 7.70 -4.87
C PHE A 143 -16.05 7.79 -3.52
N HIS A 144 -15.04 6.94 -3.31
CA HIS A 144 -14.21 6.97 -2.11
C HIS A 144 -12.74 6.69 -2.44
N ARG A 145 -11.86 7.56 -1.94
CA ARG A 145 -10.41 7.42 -2.02
C ARG A 145 -9.78 7.52 -0.63
N GLY A 146 -9.06 6.49 -0.23
CA GLY A 146 -8.24 6.45 0.98
C GLY A 146 -6.76 6.35 0.64
N TYR A 147 -5.89 6.97 1.45
CA TYR A 147 -4.45 6.82 1.28
C TYR A 147 -3.73 6.64 2.62
N CYS A 148 -2.59 5.96 2.58
CA CYS A 148 -1.69 5.81 3.72
C CYS A 148 -0.25 5.93 3.26
N GLN A 149 0.49 6.84 3.89
CA GLN A 149 1.92 6.97 3.66
C GLN A 149 2.64 5.73 4.20
N ILE A 150 3.49 5.14 3.38
CA ILE A 150 4.34 4.02 3.74
C ILE A 150 5.81 4.35 3.50
N LYS A 151 6.65 3.71 4.29
CA LYS A 151 8.08 3.64 4.05
C LYS A 151 8.50 2.18 4.11
N VAL A 152 9.21 1.74 3.08
CA VAL A 152 9.62 0.34 2.91
C VAL A 152 11.12 0.25 3.14
N PHE A 153 11.52 -0.70 3.97
CA PHE A 153 12.89 -0.92 4.41
C PHE A 153 13.27 -2.37 4.12
N CYS A 154 14.55 -2.62 3.91
CA CYS A 154 15.08 -3.97 3.85
C CYS A 154 15.21 -4.57 5.25
N ASP A 155 15.06 -5.89 5.33
CA ASP A 155 15.22 -6.69 6.55
C ASP A 155 14.42 -6.09 7.72
N LYS A 156 14.99 -6.19 8.93
CA LYS A 156 14.49 -5.54 10.15
C LYS A 156 14.66 -4.02 10.20
N GLY A 157 14.73 -3.35 9.04
CA GLY A 157 15.02 -1.92 8.94
C GLY A 157 13.92 -1.05 9.56
N ALA A 158 12.66 -1.47 9.45
CA ALA A 158 11.52 -0.78 10.06
C ALA A 158 11.60 -0.81 11.60
N GLU A 159 11.92 -1.96 12.18
CA GLU A 159 12.04 -2.18 13.62
C GLU A 159 13.24 -1.43 14.19
N ARG A 160 14.38 -1.43 13.47
CA ARG A 160 15.54 -0.61 13.83
C ARG A 160 15.15 0.87 13.89
N LYS A 161 14.41 1.35 12.89
CA LYS A 161 13.96 2.74 12.80
C LYS A 161 13.01 3.13 13.92
N LEU A 162 12.01 2.28 14.22
CA LEU A 162 11.06 2.50 15.32
C LEU A 162 11.78 2.60 16.67
N ARG A 163 12.67 1.64 16.96
CA ARG A 163 13.45 1.63 18.20
C ARG A 163 14.31 2.87 18.37
N ASP A 164 14.92 3.37 17.29
CA ASP A 164 15.74 4.59 17.33
C ASP A 164 14.90 5.85 17.55
N GLU A 165 13.68 5.89 17.00
CA GLU A 165 12.72 6.97 17.25
C GLU A 165 12.20 6.96 18.69
N ASP A 166 11.88 5.78 19.24
CA ASP A 166 11.50 5.63 20.65
C ASP A 166 12.62 6.11 21.59
N LYS A 167 13.87 5.70 21.35
CA LYS A 167 15.02 6.17 22.12
C LYS A 167 15.17 7.69 22.07
N ARG A 168 14.95 8.31 20.91
CA ARG A 168 15.00 9.78 20.74
C ARG A 168 13.84 10.46 21.46
N ALA A 169 12.64 9.91 21.39
CA ALA A 169 11.47 10.43 22.08
C ALA A 169 11.65 10.41 23.61
N GLN A 170 12.23 9.33 24.15
CA GLN A 170 12.55 9.24 25.59
C GLN A 170 13.57 10.30 26.03
N LYS A 171 14.64 10.53 25.25
CA LYS A 171 15.62 11.59 25.55
C LYS A 171 15.02 12.99 25.56
N ARG A 172 14.06 13.27 24.67
CA ARG A 172 13.35 14.56 24.63
C ARG A 172 12.48 14.77 25.87
N LYS A 173 11.86 13.70 26.41
CA LYS A 173 11.07 13.77 27.64
C LYS A 173 11.93 14.08 28.87
N LEU A 174 13.18 13.60 28.90
CA LEU A 174 14.13 13.81 30.00
C LEU A 174 14.81 15.19 30.00
N THR A 175 14.78 15.91 28.88
CA THR A 175 15.42 17.23 28.72
C THR A 175 14.43 18.40 28.76
N GLY A 176 13.15 18.11 29.01
CA GLY A 176 12.06 19.08 29.10
C GLY A 176 11.53 19.32 30.52
N ASN A 177 12.30 18.96 31.55
CA ASN A 177 12.07 19.26 32.96
C ASN A 177 13.26 20.04 33.52
#